data_AF-A0A497QA34-F1
#
_entry.id   AF-A0A497QA34-F1
#
_cell.length_a   1.000
_cell.length_b   1.000
_cell.length_c   1.000
_cell.angle_alpha   90.00
_cell.angle_beta   90.00
_cell.angle_gamma   90.00
#
_symmetry.space_group_name_H-M   'P 1'
#
loop_
_entity.id
_entity.type
_entity.pdbx_description
1 polymer ?
#
loop_
_entity_poly.entity_id
_entity_poly.type
_entity_poly.pdbx_seq_one_letter_code
_entity_poly.pdbx_strand_id
1 'polypeptide(L)'
;MRIGVASDTVNSVVEDVREVIRLLESAGATVDVEKRLGEHVGREGISLAKMRPEILVVVGSDKTLLNTLIRIGSREVPVLPVASGEQPGFLFDVCIRNFELVVSDLINHQWTVEHHARLSVEIAGKSTPPLLNEVAVFPRRSATIMHYSLYLNNEEFWRDSSDGLIISTPTGSTAYSMSVGGPIVLGPAPVLTVIPVNSTNPARRSLVLPHDIKIEIRELSSSVGIEAILDGQKRISVDGGPITVTRSQADAVFVKLTEERVAALRGKLLKKVELFSKVAQALPPSAKLVLKVLEYHDHMTQKEIIEETKLPPRTARHALSILISEGLVTKHLSLRDSRQSLFSLARGDSGKGSGVGEK
;
A
#
# COMPACT_ATOMS: atom_id res chain seq x y z
N MET A 1 22.82 -14.26 13.51
CA MET A 1 22.04 -13.68 12.40
C MET A 1 22.50 -12.26 12.13
N ARG A 2 22.70 -11.87 10.86
CA ARG A 2 23.11 -10.52 10.45
C ARG A 2 21.90 -9.77 9.89
N ILE A 3 21.52 -8.67 10.52
CA ILE A 3 20.34 -7.86 10.16
C ILE A 3 20.78 -6.46 9.75
N GLY A 4 20.29 -5.99 8.61
CA GLY A 4 20.48 -4.63 8.16
C GLY A 4 19.37 -3.74 8.68
N VAL A 5 19.67 -2.51 9.08
CA VAL A 5 18.67 -1.51 9.46
C VAL A 5 18.79 -0.29 8.56
N ALA A 6 17.68 0.09 7.91
CA ALA A 6 17.63 1.21 6.97
C ALA A 6 16.42 2.12 7.23
N SER A 7 16.59 3.39 6.90
CA SER A 7 15.55 4.40 6.85
C SER A 7 16.02 5.56 5.96
N ASP A 8 15.09 6.36 5.46
CA ASP A 8 15.40 7.52 4.60
C ASP A 8 15.17 8.88 5.29
N THR A 9 14.34 8.93 6.33
CA THR A 9 13.92 10.17 6.99
C THR A 9 14.57 10.24 8.34
N VAL A 10 15.77 10.84 8.39
CA VAL A 10 16.63 10.57 9.53
C VAL A 10 16.12 11.21 10.82
N ASN A 11 15.74 12.50 10.82
CA ASN A 11 15.46 13.22 12.07
C ASN A 11 14.22 12.76 12.84
N SER A 12 13.16 12.31 12.17
CA SER A 12 11.90 11.97 12.86
C SER A 12 11.86 10.53 13.38
N VAL A 13 12.79 9.67 12.97
CA VAL A 13 12.76 8.23 13.27
C VAL A 13 14.02 7.75 13.99
N VAL A 14 14.97 8.64 14.34
CA VAL A 14 16.25 8.24 14.96
C VAL A 14 16.02 7.39 16.22
N GLU A 15 15.12 7.81 17.11
CA GLU A 15 14.88 7.08 18.35
C GLU A 15 14.25 5.70 18.10
N ASP A 16 13.29 5.61 17.17
CA ASP A 16 12.71 4.33 16.75
C ASP A 16 13.80 3.40 16.18
N VAL A 17 14.70 3.93 15.34
CA VAL A 17 15.82 3.16 14.79
C VAL A 17 16.77 2.70 15.89
N ARG A 18 17.12 3.55 16.87
CA ARG A 18 17.97 3.17 18.01
C ARG A 18 17.33 2.07 18.83
N GLU A 19 16.02 2.15 19.04
CA GLU A 19 15.28 1.13 19.76
C GLU A 19 15.25 -0.20 19.00
N VAL A 20 15.02 -0.20 17.69
CA VAL A 20 15.15 -1.40 16.83
C VAL A 20 16.54 -2.02 16.96
N ILE A 21 17.60 -1.21 16.83
CA ILE A 21 18.98 -1.69 16.95
C ILE A 21 19.20 -2.33 18.33
N ARG A 22 18.80 -1.63 19.41
CA ARG A 22 18.95 -2.11 20.79
C ARG A 22 18.26 -3.45 21.00
N LEU A 23 17.01 -3.59 20.55
CA LEU A 23 16.23 -4.81 20.71
C LEU A 23 16.85 -6.00 19.93
N LEU A 24 17.31 -5.76 18.70
CA LEU A 24 17.96 -6.78 17.88
C LEU A 24 19.28 -7.24 18.49
N GLU A 25 20.14 -6.31 18.93
CA GLU A 25 21.43 -6.64 19.55
C GLU A 25 21.26 -7.34 20.90
N SER A 26 20.28 -6.92 21.71
CA SER A 26 19.96 -7.58 22.99
C SER A 26 19.53 -9.04 22.80
N ALA A 27 18.97 -9.37 21.64
CA ALA A 27 18.59 -10.72 21.25
C ALA A 27 19.71 -11.50 20.51
N GLY A 28 20.91 -10.93 20.39
CA GLY A 28 22.09 -11.59 19.80
C GLY A 28 22.27 -11.40 18.30
N ALA A 29 21.57 -10.48 17.65
CA ALA A 29 21.82 -10.14 16.25
C ALA A 29 23.08 -9.31 16.07
N THR A 30 23.77 -9.49 14.94
CA THR A 30 24.75 -8.52 14.43
C THR A 30 24.02 -7.52 13.55
N VAL A 31 24.07 -6.23 13.89
CA VAL A 31 23.31 -5.19 13.19
C VAL A 31 24.20 -4.32 12.30
N ASP A 32 23.93 -4.31 11.01
CA ASP A 32 24.55 -3.41 10.03
C ASP A 32 23.64 -2.18 9.82
N VAL A 33 24.17 -0.98 9.98
CA VAL A 33 23.38 0.27 9.85
C VAL A 33 23.59 0.89 8.47
N GLU A 34 22.54 1.42 7.84
CA GLU A 34 22.66 2.10 6.55
C GLU A 34 23.52 3.37 6.64
N LYS A 35 24.31 3.67 5.59
CA LYS A 35 25.24 4.81 5.55
C LYS A 35 24.59 6.14 5.93
N ARG A 36 23.37 6.43 5.48
CA ARG A 36 22.69 7.70 5.82
C ARG A 36 22.22 7.77 7.27
N LEU A 37 22.03 6.63 7.92
CA LEU A 37 21.64 6.53 9.32
C LEU A 37 22.84 6.59 10.28
N GLY A 38 23.99 6.03 9.86
CA GLY A 38 25.15 5.80 10.72
C GLY A 38 25.50 6.97 11.65
N GLU A 39 25.73 8.16 11.08
CA GLU A 39 26.10 9.36 11.83
C GLU A 39 25.05 9.74 12.89
N HIS A 40 23.76 9.59 12.59
CA HIS A 40 22.67 10.00 13.48
C HIS A 40 22.43 9.02 14.62
N VAL A 41 22.80 7.75 14.44
CA VAL A 41 22.74 6.72 15.49
C VAL A 41 24.10 6.46 16.15
N GLY A 42 25.13 7.25 15.82
CA GLY A 42 26.47 7.14 16.39
C GLY A 42 27.21 5.86 15.98
N ARG A 43 26.98 5.33 14.77
CA ARG A 43 27.57 4.08 14.27
C ARG A 43 28.20 4.26 12.90
N GLU A 44 29.14 3.38 12.57
CA GLU A 44 29.64 3.29 11.19
C GLU A 44 28.54 2.75 10.28
N GLY A 45 28.26 3.47 9.18
CA GLY A 45 27.19 3.13 8.26
C GLY A 45 27.68 2.51 6.95
N ILE A 46 27.00 1.46 6.49
CA ILE A 46 27.28 0.73 5.26
C ILE A 46 26.25 1.13 4.20
N SER A 47 26.69 1.46 2.98
CA SER A 47 25.76 1.78 1.89
C SER A 47 24.89 0.58 1.55
N LEU A 48 23.58 0.76 1.31
CA LEU A 48 22.66 -0.33 0.91
C LEU A 48 23.21 -1.23 -0.20
N ALA A 49 23.88 -0.65 -1.21
CA ALA A 49 24.49 -1.38 -2.31
C ALA A 49 25.55 -2.41 -1.86
N LYS A 50 26.28 -2.14 -0.77
CA LYS A 50 27.33 -3.00 -0.21
C LYS A 50 26.84 -3.88 0.94
N MET A 51 25.78 -3.48 1.64
CA MET A 51 25.21 -4.26 2.74
C MET A 51 24.75 -5.63 2.25
N ARG A 52 24.95 -6.70 3.03
CA ARG A 52 24.54 -8.09 2.71
C ARG A 52 23.86 -8.73 3.93
N PRO A 53 22.69 -8.26 4.33
CA PRO A 53 22.01 -8.81 5.49
C PRO A 53 21.14 -10.01 5.10
N GLU A 54 20.80 -10.83 6.09
CA GLU A 54 19.79 -11.89 5.94
C GLU A 54 18.37 -11.28 5.88
N ILE A 55 18.14 -10.24 6.68
CA ILE A 55 16.93 -9.41 6.66
C ILE A 55 17.33 -7.93 6.67
N LEU A 56 16.66 -7.13 5.86
CA LEU A 56 16.71 -5.68 5.94
C LEU A 56 15.46 -5.14 6.66
N VAL A 57 15.62 -4.69 7.89
CA VAL A 57 14.57 -3.98 8.62
C VAL A 57 14.52 -2.54 8.14
N VAL A 58 13.37 -2.12 7.62
CA VAL A 58 13.16 -0.75 7.12
C VAL A 58 12.22 -0.01 8.04
N VAL A 59 12.74 0.96 8.78
CA VAL A 59 11.98 1.72 9.78
C VAL A 59 11.47 3.02 9.16
N GLY A 60 10.16 3.25 9.14
CA GLY A 60 9.60 4.48 8.59
C GLY A 60 8.18 4.35 8.08
N SER A 61 7.91 4.93 6.90
CA SER A 61 6.61 4.91 6.21
C SER A 61 6.69 4.19 4.87
N ASP A 62 5.57 4.04 4.16
CA ASP A 62 5.51 3.51 2.79
C ASP A 62 6.52 4.21 1.86
N LYS A 63 6.68 5.52 2.00
CA LYS A 63 7.67 6.29 1.22
C LYS A 63 9.10 5.80 1.48
N THR A 64 9.43 5.58 2.75
CA THR A 64 10.75 5.10 3.18
C THR A 64 11.02 3.69 2.63
N LEU A 65 10.00 2.83 2.64
CA LEU A 65 10.06 1.50 2.06
C LEU A 65 10.30 1.54 0.55
N LEU A 66 9.47 2.26 -0.21
CA LEU A 66 9.58 2.38 -1.67
C LEU A 66 10.94 2.95 -2.09
N ASN A 67 11.39 4.02 -1.43
CA ASN A 67 12.70 4.61 -1.69
C ASN A 67 13.85 3.63 -1.39
N THR A 68 13.72 2.84 -0.32
CA THR A 68 14.70 1.79 0.00
C THR A 68 14.72 0.70 -1.08
N LEU A 69 13.55 0.25 -1.55
CA LEU A 69 13.43 -0.76 -2.63
C LEU A 69 14.07 -0.26 -3.95
N ILE A 70 13.88 1.01 -4.30
CA ILE A 70 14.54 1.63 -5.45
C ILE A 70 16.08 1.63 -5.28
N ARG A 71 16.57 1.90 -4.07
CA ARG A 71 18.03 1.97 -3.77
C ARG A 71 18.70 0.60 -3.69
N ILE A 72 18.00 -0.46 -3.27
CA ILE A 72 18.53 -1.84 -3.33
C ILE A 72 18.53 -2.39 -4.76
N GLY A 73 17.68 -1.83 -5.63
CA GLY A 73 17.58 -2.20 -7.05
C GLY A 73 17.05 -3.62 -7.23
N SER A 74 17.67 -4.38 -8.14
CA SER A 74 17.26 -5.75 -8.49
C SER A 74 17.65 -6.82 -7.47
N ARG A 75 18.13 -6.43 -6.28
CA ARG A 75 18.49 -7.39 -5.24
C ARG A 75 17.25 -7.83 -4.46
N GLU A 76 17.09 -9.14 -4.32
CA GLU A 76 15.99 -9.78 -3.59
C GLU A 76 16.39 -10.04 -2.13
N VAL A 77 16.66 -8.96 -1.38
CA VAL A 77 16.90 -9.07 0.08
C VAL A 77 15.55 -9.13 0.78
N PRO A 78 15.30 -10.07 1.70
CA PRO A 78 14.09 -10.06 2.53
C PRO A 78 14.00 -8.76 3.34
N VAL A 79 12.90 -8.03 3.16
CA VAL A 79 12.65 -6.76 3.82
C VAL A 79 11.55 -6.93 4.87
N LEU A 80 11.79 -6.46 6.09
CA LEU A 80 10.75 -6.30 7.11
C LEU A 80 10.44 -4.82 7.29
N PRO A 81 9.31 -4.32 6.76
CA PRO A 81 8.85 -2.97 7.03
C PRO A 81 8.41 -2.83 8.49
N VAL A 82 8.94 -1.82 9.19
CA VAL A 82 8.55 -1.46 10.57
C VAL A 82 8.05 -0.03 10.58
N ALA A 83 6.78 0.16 10.91
CA ALA A 83 6.13 1.46 10.89
C ALA A 83 6.65 2.31 12.05
N SER A 84 7.10 3.52 11.73
CA SER A 84 7.36 4.58 12.71
C SER A 84 6.06 5.35 12.95
N GLY A 85 5.68 5.56 14.22
CA GLY A 85 4.41 6.22 14.60
C GLY A 85 3.30 5.27 15.08
N GLU A 86 2.08 5.80 15.22
CA GLU A 86 0.97 5.12 15.91
C GLU A 86 0.19 4.11 15.05
N GLN A 87 0.18 4.26 13.72
CA GLN A 87 -0.60 3.40 12.83
C GLN A 87 0.25 2.82 11.71
N PRO A 88 0.20 1.49 11.49
CA PRO A 88 0.87 0.88 10.35
C PRO A 88 0.21 1.30 9.02
N GLY A 89 1.04 1.59 8.01
CA GLY A 89 0.60 1.76 6.63
C GLY A 89 0.19 0.44 5.98
N PHE A 90 -0.20 0.47 4.70
CA PHE A 90 -0.74 -0.72 4.00
C PHE A 90 0.28 -1.86 3.87
N LEU A 91 1.57 -1.52 3.77
CA LEU A 91 2.68 -2.48 3.60
C LEU A 91 3.34 -2.89 4.93
N PHE A 92 2.77 -2.52 6.07
CA PHE A 92 3.39 -2.70 7.38
C PHE A 92 2.53 -3.58 8.28
N ASP A 93 3.05 -4.75 8.66
CA ASP A 93 2.43 -5.58 9.71
C ASP A 93 2.99 -5.30 11.11
N VAL A 94 4.18 -4.68 11.17
CA VAL A 94 4.92 -4.40 12.40
C VAL A 94 5.06 -2.90 12.57
N CYS A 95 4.90 -2.41 13.80
CA CYS A 95 5.20 -1.04 14.19
C CYS A 95 6.24 -1.03 15.30
N ILE A 96 6.90 0.10 15.52
CA ILE A 96 7.95 0.19 16.55
C ILE A 96 7.47 -0.28 17.94
N ARG A 97 6.22 0.02 18.30
CA ARG A 97 5.62 -0.33 19.60
C ARG A 97 5.47 -1.83 19.83
N ASN A 98 5.34 -2.62 18.76
CA ASN A 98 5.17 -4.07 18.85
C ASN A 98 6.37 -4.84 18.27
N PHE A 99 7.44 -4.13 17.89
CA PHE A 99 8.62 -4.73 17.28
C PHE A 99 9.29 -5.76 18.21
N GLU A 100 9.36 -5.50 19.51
CA GLU A 100 9.92 -6.45 20.49
C GLU A 100 9.27 -7.84 20.41
N LEU A 101 7.96 -7.91 20.10
CA LEU A 101 7.24 -9.18 19.99
C LEU A 101 7.73 -10.03 18.81
N VAL A 102 8.27 -9.42 17.76
CA VAL A 102 8.72 -10.14 16.56
C VAL A 102 10.21 -10.46 16.58
N VAL A 103 11.00 -9.80 17.45
CA VAL A 103 12.46 -9.99 17.49
C VAL A 103 12.82 -11.46 17.67
N SER A 104 12.17 -12.16 18.61
CA SER A 104 12.43 -13.58 18.84
C SER A 104 12.08 -14.44 17.63
N ASP A 105 11.06 -14.08 16.84
CA ASP A 105 10.73 -14.80 15.62
C ASP A 105 11.82 -14.60 14.56
N LEU A 106 12.34 -13.38 14.43
CA LEU A 106 13.42 -13.09 13.47
C LEU A 106 14.66 -13.92 13.78
N ILE A 107 15.14 -13.89 15.02
CA ILE A 107 16.37 -14.58 15.46
C ILE A 107 16.22 -16.11 15.35
N ASN A 108 15.05 -16.65 15.68
CA ASN A 108 14.79 -18.08 15.64
C ASN A 108 14.32 -18.58 14.25
N HIS A 109 14.42 -17.74 13.21
CA HIS A 109 14.00 -18.06 11.85
C HIS A 109 12.52 -18.53 11.75
N GLN A 110 11.64 -18.00 12.60
CA GLN A 110 10.20 -18.28 12.60
C GLN A 110 9.46 -17.32 11.65
N TRP A 111 9.91 -17.25 10.42
CA TRP A 111 9.36 -16.39 9.38
C TRP A 111 9.57 -17.02 8.00
N THR A 112 8.76 -16.61 7.04
CA THR A 112 8.85 -17.00 5.64
C THR A 112 8.98 -15.74 4.78
N VAL A 113 8.98 -15.89 3.47
CA VAL A 113 9.01 -14.76 2.55
C VAL A 113 7.79 -14.72 1.65
N GLU A 114 7.35 -13.51 1.31
CA GLU A 114 6.33 -13.25 0.31
C GLU A 114 6.94 -12.44 -0.84
N HIS A 115 6.64 -12.86 -2.07
CA HIS A 115 7.16 -12.23 -3.28
C HIS A 115 6.11 -11.28 -3.87
N HIS A 116 6.51 -10.03 -4.07
CA HIS A 116 5.69 -9.00 -4.68
C HIS A 116 6.29 -8.61 -6.04
N ALA A 117 5.50 -8.80 -7.09
CA ALA A 117 5.89 -8.46 -8.44
C ALA A 117 6.24 -6.97 -8.56
N ARG A 118 7.30 -6.67 -9.31
CA ARG A 118 7.75 -5.30 -9.61
C ARG A 118 7.69 -4.99 -11.09
N LEU A 119 7.56 -3.72 -11.44
CA LEU A 119 7.69 -3.23 -12.82
C LEU A 119 9.16 -2.99 -13.17
N SER A 120 9.56 -3.38 -14.36
CA SER A 120 10.75 -2.87 -15.04
C SER A 120 10.31 -1.82 -16.05
N VAL A 121 10.88 -0.63 -15.95
CA VAL A 121 10.54 0.50 -16.83
C VAL A 121 11.79 0.93 -17.58
N GLU A 122 11.64 1.11 -18.88
CA GLU A 122 12.65 1.69 -19.74
C GLU A 122 12.11 2.97 -20.36
N ILE A 123 12.84 4.07 -20.20
CA ILE A 123 12.47 5.38 -20.74
C ILE A 123 13.55 5.77 -21.73
N ALA A 124 13.18 5.88 -23.01
CA ALA A 124 14.11 6.25 -24.09
C ALA A 124 15.41 5.41 -24.08
N GLY A 125 15.30 4.09 -23.96
CA GLY A 125 16.46 3.19 -23.96
C GLY A 125 17.18 3.03 -22.61
N LYS A 126 16.75 3.75 -21.56
CA LYS A 126 17.39 3.72 -20.24
C LYS A 126 16.50 3.02 -19.22
N SER A 127 16.98 1.89 -18.69
CA SER A 127 16.28 1.16 -17.64
C SER A 127 16.30 1.92 -16.31
N THR A 128 15.18 1.86 -15.59
CA THR A 128 15.06 2.35 -14.22
C THR A 128 15.27 1.19 -13.23
N PRO A 129 15.49 1.49 -11.94
CA PRO A 129 15.31 0.48 -10.89
C PRO A 129 13.90 -0.11 -10.93
N PRO A 130 13.72 -1.38 -10.49
CA PRO A 130 12.39 -1.98 -10.42
C PRO A 130 11.47 -1.23 -9.44
N LEU A 131 10.20 -1.12 -9.80
CA LEU A 131 9.18 -0.36 -9.06
C LEU A 131 8.18 -1.30 -8.41
N LEU A 132 7.82 -1.05 -7.15
CA LEU A 132 6.86 -1.88 -6.42
C LEU A 132 5.42 -1.59 -6.82
N ASN A 133 5.06 -0.31 -6.97
CA ASN A 133 3.67 0.11 -7.09
C ASN A 133 3.32 0.46 -8.53
N GLU A 134 3.89 1.54 -9.08
CA GLU A 134 3.51 2.04 -10.39
C GLU A 134 4.57 2.89 -11.09
N VAL A 135 4.41 2.98 -12.41
CA VAL A 135 4.88 4.12 -13.19
C VAL A 135 3.68 4.96 -13.62
N ALA A 136 3.75 6.24 -13.29
CA ALA A 136 2.73 7.23 -13.57
C ALA A 136 3.26 8.21 -14.61
N VAL A 137 2.59 8.35 -15.75
CA VAL A 137 3.03 9.20 -16.86
C VAL A 137 2.08 10.38 -16.98
N PHE A 138 2.62 11.59 -16.83
CA PHE A 138 1.85 12.83 -16.77
C PHE A 138 2.59 13.98 -17.48
N PRO A 139 1.87 15.01 -17.94
CA PRO A 139 2.47 16.29 -18.28
C PRO A 139 3.19 16.92 -17.09
N ARG A 140 4.26 17.68 -17.35
CA ARG A 140 5.03 18.39 -16.31
C ARG A 140 4.22 19.42 -15.52
N ARG A 141 3.14 19.93 -16.11
CA ARG A 141 2.25 20.90 -15.49
C ARG A 141 0.86 20.29 -15.38
N SER A 142 0.30 20.33 -14.17
CA SER A 142 -1.08 19.91 -13.89
C SER A 142 -2.08 20.63 -14.79
N ALA A 143 -3.26 20.02 -14.97
CA ALA A 143 -4.34 20.53 -15.81
C ALA A 143 -3.92 20.79 -17.27
N THR A 144 -3.01 19.97 -17.78
CA THR A 144 -2.62 19.92 -19.19
C THR A 144 -2.84 18.51 -19.70
N ILE A 145 -3.26 18.37 -20.96
CA ILE A 145 -3.47 17.06 -21.61
C ILE A 145 -2.14 16.56 -22.19
N MET A 146 -1.94 15.23 -22.16
CA MET A 146 -1.00 14.53 -23.03
C MET A 146 -1.73 13.69 -24.06
N HIS A 147 -1.11 13.53 -25.23
CA HIS A 147 -1.50 12.56 -26.24
C HIS A 147 -0.50 11.40 -26.24
N TYR A 148 -0.99 10.18 -26.43
CA TYR A 148 -0.15 9.00 -26.52
C TYR A 148 -0.84 7.85 -27.27
N SER A 149 -0.03 6.90 -27.71
CA SER A 149 -0.47 5.64 -28.31
C SER A 149 -0.01 4.48 -27.42
N LEU A 150 -0.95 3.63 -27.00
CA LEU A 150 -0.68 2.45 -26.17
C LEU A 150 -0.51 1.24 -27.06
N TYR A 151 0.58 0.52 -26.86
CA TYR A 151 0.92 -0.70 -27.56
C TYR A 151 1.00 -1.86 -26.57
N LEU A 152 0.42 -3.00 -26.92
CA LEU A 152 0.50 -4.24 -26.17
C LEU A 152 1.16 -5.29 -27.07
N ASN A 153 2.30 -5.85 -26.65
CA ASN A 153 3.09 -6.79 -27.46
C ASN A 153 3.39 -6.30 -28.89
N ASN A 154 3.76 -5.02 -29.01
CA ASN A 154 4.01 -4.30 -30.28
C ASN A 154 2.79 -4.04 -31.18
N GLU A 155 1.57 -4.39 -30.76
CA GLU A 155 0.33 -4.05 -31.49
C GLU A 155 -0.29 -2.77 -30.90
N GLU A 156 -0.66 -1.81 -31.75
CA GLU A 156 -1.35 -0.59 -31.30
C GLU A 156 -2.73 -0.97 -30.77
N PHE A 157 -2.93 -0.80 -29.46
CA PHE A 157 -4.21 -1.10 -28.82
C PHE A 157 -5.15 0.11 -28.89
N TRP A 158 -4.65 1.30 -28.54
CA TRP A 158 -5.41 2.53 -28.72
C TRP A 158 -4.52 3.77 -28.81
N ARG A 159 -5.17 4.87 -29.19
CA ARG A 159 -4.68 6.24 -28.97
C ARG A 159 -5.61 6.95 -28.01
N ASP A 160 -5.04 7.84 -27.21
CA ASP A 160 -5.79 8.57 -26.21
C ASP A 160 -5.24 9.99 -25.98
N SER A 161 -6.10 10.83 -25.44
CA SER A 161 -5.79 12.15 -24.91
C SER A 161 -6.31 12.20 -23.48
N SER A 162 -5.43 12.39 -22.50
CA SER A 162 -5.79 12.30 -21.08
C SER A 162 -4.91 13.20 -20.22
N ASP A 163 -5.24 13.34 -18.94
CA ASP A 163 -4.36 13.98 -17.97
C ASP A 163 -3.11 13.12 -17.70
N GLY A 164 -3.21 11.80 -17.89
CA GLY A 164 -2.09 10.88 -17.73
C GLY A 164 -2.44 9.41 -17.94
N LEU A 165 -1.47 8.55 -17.67
CA LEU A 165 -1.60 7.09 -17.73
C LEU A 165 -0.80 6.46 -16.60
N ILE A 166 -1.39 5.52 -15.88
CA ILE A 166 -0.73 4.77 -14.81
C ILE A 166 -0.63 3.29 -15.20
N ILE A 167 0.55 2.70 -15.05
CA ILE A 167 0.72 1.25 -15.11
C ILE A 167 1.13 0.78 -13.72
N SER A 168 0.35 -0.13 -13.14
CA SER A 168 0.48 -0.53 -11.74
C SER A 168 0.56 -2.04 -11.56
N THR A 169 1.27 -2.46 -10.52
CA THR A 169 1.31 -3.85 -10.04
C THR A 169 0.08 -4.15 -9.18
N PRO A 170 -0.14 -5.41 -8.77
CA PRO A 170 -1.17 -5.73 -7.78
C PRO A 170 -0.96 -4.98 -6.46
N THR A 171 0.30 -4.79 -6.04
CA THR A 171 0.63 -4.07 -4.80
C THR A 171 0.34 -2.58 -4.92
N GLY A 172 0.63 -1.98 -6.09
CA GLY A 172 0.28 -0.57 -6.36
C GLY A 172 -1.20 -0.31 -6.60
N SER A 173 -2.03 -1.35 -6.73
CA SER A 173 -3.47 -1.19 -6.98
C SER A 173 -4.20 -0.42 -5.87
N THR A 174 -3.65 -0.43 -4.64
CA THR A 174 -4.15 0.33 -3.47
C THR A 174 -3.43 1.67 -3.27
N ALA A 175 -2.45 2.00 -4.12
CA ALA A 175 -1.71 3.26 -4.10
C ALA A 175 -2.36 4.28 -5.05
N TYR A 176 -1.58 4.94 -5.93
CA TYR A 176 -2.13 6.00 -6.77
C TYR A 176 -3.19 5.47 -7.76
N SER A 177 -3.05 4.22 -8.21
CA SER A 177 -4.05 3.53 -9.02
C SER A 177 -5.46 3.58 -8.40
N MET A 178 -5.57 3.40 -7.09
CA MET A 178 -6.87 3.45 -6.39
C MET A 178 -7.51 4.83 -6.48
N SER A 179 -6.72 5.88 -6.26
CA SER A 179 -7.21 7.28 -6.23
C SER A 179 -7.75 7.74 -7.58
N VAL A 180 -7.29 7.16 -8.69
CA VAL A 180 -7.76 7.49 -10.05
C VAL A 180 -8.85 6.52 -10.54
N GLY A 181 -9.40 5.67 -9.66
CA GLY A 181 -10.49 4.73 -10.00
C GLY A 181 -10.03 3.42 -10.65
N GLY A 182 -8.77 3.04 -10.46
CA GLY A 182 -8.25 1.72 -10.84
C GLY A 182 -8.87 0.58 -10.03
N PRO A 183 -8.87 -0.66 -10.57
CA PRO A 183 -9.36 -1.82 -9.84
C PRO A 183 -8.41 -2.19 -8.69
N ILE A 184 -8.96 -2.57 -7.55
CA ILE A 184 -8.20 -3.17 -6.45
C ILE A 184 -7.90 -4.63 -6.81
N VAL A 185 -6.62 -5.01 -6.77
CA VAL A 185 -6.15 -6.37 -7.03
C VAL A 185 -5.74 -7.00 -5.72
N LEU A 186 -6.30 -8.17 -5.41
CA LEU A 186 -6.04 -8.87 -4.14
C LEU A 186 -4.94 -9.92 -4.32
N GLY A 187 -4.05 -10.01 -3.34
CA GLY A 187 -2.97 -10.99 -3.29
C GLY A 187 -1.93 -10.84 -4.40
N PRO A 188 -1.03 -11.83 -4.56
CA PRO A 188 0.02 -11.82 -5.59
C PRO A 188 -0.54 -12.29 -6.96
N ALA A 189 -1.66 -11.71 -7.41
CA ALA A 189 -2.26 -12.07 -8.70
C ALA A 189 -1.29 -11.76 -9.86
N PRO A 190 -1.11 -12.65 -10.85
CA PRO A 190 -0.15 -12.47 -11.94
C PRO A 190 -0.65 -11.52 -13.03
N VAL A 191 -1.00 -10.28 -12.63
CA VAL A 191 -1.58 -9.26 -13.51
C VAL A 191 -0.89 -7.92 -13.35
N LEU A 192 -0.98 -7.09 -14.38
CA LEU A 192 -0.69 -5.66 -14.34
C LEU A 192 -1.95 -4.88 -14.71
N THR A 193 -2.05 -3.65 -14.23
CA THR A 193 -3.18 -2.77 -14.55
C THR A 193 -2.71 -1.55 -15.32
N VAL A 194 -3.50 -1.12 -16.31
CA VAL A 194 -3.28 0.11 -17.08
C VAL A 194 -4.48 1.01 -16.87
N ILE A 195 -4.29 2.18 -16.27
CA ILE A 195 -5.35 3.08 -15.86
C ILE A 195 -5.17 4.44 -16.54
N PRO A 196 -6.03 4.80 -17.52
CA PRO A 196 -6.03 6.15 -18.06
C PRO A 196 -6.57 7.13 -17.02
N VAL A 197 -5.87 8.25 -16.81
CA VAL A 197 -6.29 9.29 -15.85
C VAL A 197 -7.03 10.38 -16.59
N ASN A 198 -8.33 10.54 -16.31
CA ASN A 198 -9.20 11.54 -16.93
C ASN A 198 -9.09 11.58 -18.48
N SER A 199 -9.24 10.42 -19.13
CA SER A 199 -9.31 10.38 -20.59
C SER A 199 -10.45 11.25 -21.14
N THR A 200 -10.20 11.93 -22.25
CA THR A 200 -11.25 12.64 -23.00
C THR A 200 -12.19 11.68 -23.75
N ASN A 201 -11.83 10.40 -23.86
CA ASN A 201 -12.67 9.36 -24.42
C ASN A 201 -13.25 8.47 -23.30
N PRO A 202 -14.55 8.60 -22.96
CA PRO A 202 -15.16 7.84 -21.86
C PRO A 202 -15.16 6.31 -22.03
N ALA A 203 -14.91 5.80 -23.24
CA ALA A 203 -14.76 4.37 -23.49
C ALA A 203 -13.41 3.82 -23.01
N ARG A 204 -12.44 4.69 -22.68
CA ARG A 204 -11.14 4.31 -22.12
C ARG A 204 -11.32 3.91 -20.66
N ARG A 205 -11.33 2.61 -20.40
CA ARG A 205 -11.45 2.00 -19.07
C ARG A 205 -10.13 1.36 -18.65
N SER A 206 -9.97 1.17 -17.35
CA SER A 206 -8.82 0.45 -16.80
C SER A 206 -8.75 -0.97 -17.38
N LEU A 207 -7.54 -1.37 -17.79
CA LEU A 207 -7.26 -2.71 -18.28
C LEU A 207 -6.61 -3.53 -17.18
N VAL A 208 -6.97 -4.81 -17.10
CA VAL A 208 -6.26 -5.82 -16.29
C VAL A 208 -5.65 -6.80 -17.28
N LEU A 209 -4.32 -6.88 -17.29
CA LEU A 209 -3.54 -7.59 -18.29
C LEU A 209 -2.68 -8.67 -17.62
N PRO A 210 -2.34 -9.77 -18.32
CA PRO A 210 -1.34 -10.73 -17.85
C PRO A 210 -0.01 -10.04 -17.53
N HIS A 211 0.71 -10.46 -16.48
CA HIS A 211 1.92 -9.76 -16.05
C HIS A 211 3.15 -9.92 -16.97
N ASP A 212 3.11 -10.86 -17.92
CA ASP A 212 4.16 -11.17 -18.86
C ASP A 212 4.05 -10.34 -20.15
N ILE A 213 2.99 -9.53 -20.25
CA ILE A 213 2.76 -8.64 -21.37
C ILE A 213 3.82 -7.53 -21.42
N LYS A 214 4.22 -7.15 -22.64
CA LYS A 214 5.00 -5.95 -22.88
C LYS A 214 4.06 -4.78 -23.18
N ILE A 215 4.12 -3.74 -22.35
CA ILE A 215 3.35 -2.51 -22.51
C ILE A 215 4.29 -1.43 -23.03
N GLU A 216 3.89 -0.74 -24.08
CA GLU A 216 4.65 0.39 -24.62
C GLU A 216 3.76 1.61 -24.78
N ILE A 217 4.26 2.75 -24.31
CA ILE A 217 3.66 4.05 -24.56
C ILE A 217 4.53 4.73 -25.62
N ARG A 218 3.93 5.05 -26.76
CA ARG A 218 4.58 5.67 -27.91
C ARG A 218 3.88 6.98 -28.27
N GLU A 219 4.50 7.75 -29.17
CA GLU A 219 3.92 9.00 -29.70
C GLU A 219 3.50 9.99 -28.61
N LEU A 220 4.25 10.02 -27.50
CA LEU A 220 3.93 10.87 -26.35
C LEU A 220 4.14 12.34 -26.70
N SER A 221 3.14 13.18 -26.47
CA SER A 221 3.26 14.64 -26.67
C SER A 221 2.41 15.45 -25.70
N SER A 222 2.92 16.60 -25.27
CA SER A 222 2.21 17.60 -24.48
C SER A 222 2.92 18.95 -24.63
N SER A 223 2.17 20.06 -24.54
CA SER A 223 2.71 21.42 -24.69
C SER A 223 3.69 21.82 -23.58
N VAL A 224 3.67 21.12 -22.46
CA VAL A 224 4.52 21.41 -21.28
C VAL A 224 5.62 20.35 -21.06
N GLY A 225 5.76 19.39 -21.97
CA GLY A 225 6.61 18.22 -21.79
C GLY A 225 5.99 17.17 -20.86
N ILE A 226 6.58 15.98 -20.82
CA ILE A 226 6.05 14.80 -20.13
C ILE A 226 7.08 14.28 -19.12
N GLU A 227 6.60 13.75 -18.01
CA GLU A 227 7.37 13.07 -16.99
C GLU A 227 6.81 11.68 -16.70
N ALA A 228 7.72 10.75 -16.44
CA ALA A 228 7.43 9.50 -15.76
C ALA A 228 7.77 9.64 -14.26
N ILE A 229 6.81 9.33 -13.41
CA ILE A 229 6.92 9.31 -11.96
C ILE A 229 7.00 7.85 -11.53
N LEU A 230 8.09 7.48 -10.89
CA LEU A 230 8.40 6.11 -10.46
C LEU A 230 8.08 5.95 -8.97
N ASP A 231 7.09 5.12 -8.61
CA ASP A 231 6.61 4.89 -7.23
C ASP A 231 6.36 6.17 -6.41
N GLY A 232 6.03 7.27 -7.09
CA GLY A 232 5.92 8.59 -6.45
C GLY A 232 7.24 9.18 -5.94
N GLN A 233 8.38 8.50 -6.11
CA GLN A 233 9.68 8.88 -5.53
C GLN A 233 10.56 9.68 -6.49
N LYS A 234 10.60 9.28 -7.76
CA LYS A 234 11.52 9.87 -8.75
C LYS A 234 10.76 10.32 -9.99
N ARG A 235 11.03 11.55 -10.44
CA ARG A 235 10.51 12.11 -11.69
C ARG A 235 11.59 12.09 -12.75
N ILE A 236 11.26 11.63 -13.95
CA ILE A 236 12.18 11.56 -15.09
C ILE A 236 11.49 12.19 -16.29
N SER A 237 12.17 13.14 -16.95
CA SER A 237 11.69 13.71 -18.21
C SER A 237 11.61 12.66 -19.30
N VAL A 238 10.56 12.72 -20.12
CA VAL A 238 10.37 11.86 -21.29
C VAL A 238 10.52 12.72 -22.55
N ASP A 239 11.69 12.67 -23.17
CA ASP A 239 12.04 13.49 -24.33
C ASP A 239 11.75 12.74 -25.64
N GLY A 240 10.47 12.53 -25.96
CA GLY A 240 10.00 11.98 -27.24
C GLY A 240 10.26 10.48 -27.50
N GLY A 241 11.05 9.80 -26.65
CA GLY A 241 11.26 8.35 -26.72
C GLY A 241 10.10 7.54 -26.12
N PRO A 242 9.97 6.25 -26.48
CA PRO A 242 8.94 5.39 -25.90
C PRO A 242 9.22 5.09 -24.43
N ILE A 243 8.15 4.78 -23.70
CA ILE A 243 8.23 4.18 -22.37
C ILE A 243 7.83 2.72 -22.51
N THR A 244 8.73 1.79 -22.20
CA THR A 244 8.45 0.35 -22.18
C THR A 244 8.31 -0.11 -20.74
N VAL A 245 7.24 -0.85 -20.45
CA VAL A 245 6.96 -1.43 -19.13
C VAL A 245 6.77 -2.93 -19.28
N THR A 246 7.49 -3.69 -18.47
CA THR A 246 7.35 -5.15 -18.34
C THR A 246 7.36 -5.55 -16.88
N ARG A 247 6.98 -6.79 -16.56
CA ARG A 247 7.34 -7.36 -15.26
C ARG A 247 8.86 -7.44 -15.10
N SER A 248 9.36 -7.07 -13.93
CA SER A 248 10.76 -7.21 -13.55
C SER A 248 11.10 -8.68 -13.28
N GLN A 249 12.35 -9.05 -13.55
CA GLN A 249 12.89 -10.37 -13.18
C GLN A 249 13.25 -10.48 -11.69
N ALA A 250 13.22 -9.35 -10.96
CA ALA A 250 13.48 -9.34 -9.54
C ALA A 250 12.23 -8.82 -8.80
N ASP A 251 11.68 -9.63 -7.92
CA ASP A 251 10.54 -9.28 -7.08
C ASP A 251 11.02 -8.49 -5.84
N ALA A 252 10.10 -7.81 -5.16
CA ALA A 252 10.33 -7.39 -3.79
C ALA A 252 10.03 -8.57 -2.88
N VAL A 253 10.92 -8.82 -1.92
CA VAL A 253 10.79 -9.94 -0.99
C VAL A 253 10.48 -9.36 0.39
N PHE A 254 9.30 -9.67 0.91
CA PHE A 254 8.90 -9.24 2.26
C PHE A 254 8.96 -10.40 3.24
N VAL A 255 9.43 -10.10 4.45
CA VAL A 255 9.39 -11.03 5.58
C VAL A 255 7.93 -11.22 5.99
N LYS A 256 7.47 -12.46 5.97
CA LYS A 256 6.13 -12.87 6.37
C LYS A 256 6.19 -13.63 7.68
N LEU A 257 5.60 -13.04 8.71
CA LEU A 257 5.46 -13.64 10.04
C LEU A 257 4.32 -14.67 10.02
N THR A 258 4.26 -15.52 11.06
CA THR A 258 3.17 -16.51 11.19
C THR A 258 1.82 -15.82 11.35
N GLU A 259 0.74 -16.51 10.97
CA GLU A 259 -0.62 -15.97 11.11
C GLU A 259 -0.93 -15.60 12.57
N GLU A 260 -0.51 -16.45 13.52
CA GLU A 260 -0.66 -16.18 14.95
C GLU A 260 0.07 -14.91 15.37
N ARG A 261 1.28 -14.68 14.83
CA ARG A 261 2.06 -13.48 15.13
C ARG A 261 1.38 -12.24 14.56
N VAL A 262 0.98 -12.27 13.29
CA VAL A 262 0.27 -11.15 12.66
C VAL A 262 -1.03 -10.84 13.43
N ALA A 263 -1.76 -11.87 13.87
CA ALA A 263 -2.95 -11.70 14.70
C ALA A 263 -2.65 -11.06 16.06
N ALA A 264 -1.55 -11.44 16.70
CA ALA A 264 -1.09 -10.86 17.96
C ALA A 264 -0.69 -9.38 17.80
N LEU A 265 0.05 -9.05 16.74
CA LEU A 265 0.51 -7.69 16.43
C LEU A 265 -0.64 -6.71 16.19
N ARG A 266 -1.70 -7.20 15.55
CA ARG A 266 -2.93 -6.44 15.29
C ARG A 266 -3.89 -6.37 16.48
N GLY A 267 -3.55 -7.01 17.61
CA GLY A 267 -4.16 -6.86 18.95
C GLY A 267 -5.70 -6.87 19.03
N LYS A 268 -6.32 -7.99 19.47
CA LYS A 268 -7.76 -8.17 19.81
C LYS A 268 -8.82 -7.78 18.76
N LEU A 269 -8.50 -6.99 17.73
CA LEU A 269 -9.32 -6.81 16.54
C LEU A 269 -9.46 -8.13 15.79
N LEU A 270 -8.43 -9.00 15.77
CA LEU A 270 -8.46 -10.26 15.03
C LEU A 270 -9.14 -11.46 15.69
N LYS A 271 -9.28 -11.51 17.02
CA LYS A 271 -10.21 -12.49 17.62
C LYS A 271 -11.65 -12.26 17.13
N LYS A 272 -11.93 -11.02 16.74
CA LYS A 272 -13.12 -10.64 16.00
C LYS A 272 -12.90 -10.85 14.49
N VAL A 273 -11.83 -10.34 13.86
CA VAL A 273 -11.65 -10.37 12.40
C VAL A 273 -11.49 -11.77 11.79
N GLU A 274 -11.09 -12.80 12.53
CA GLU A 274 -11.22 -14.20 12.08
C GLU A 274 -12.68 -14.69 12.10
N LEU A 275 -13.50 -14.17 13.02
CA LEU A 275 -14.96 -14.31 12.98
C LEU A 275 -15.53 -13.48 11.81
N PHE A 276 -15.03 -12.26 11.58
CA PHE A 276 -15.42 -11.41 10.44
C PHE A 276 -14.95 -12.00 9.11
N SER A 277 -13.82 -12.70 8.99
CA SER A 277 -13.34 -13.22 7.70
C SER A 277 -14.15 -14.43 7.26
N LYS A 278 -14.54 -15.31 8.20
CA LYS A 278 -15.46 -16.42 7.94
C LYS A 278 -16.88 -15.94 7.65
N VAL A 279 -17.41 -14.99 8.42
CA VAL A 279 -18.75 -14.41 8.20
C VAL A 279 -18.78 -13.56 6.92
N ALA A 280 -17.76 -12.71 6.71
CA ALA A 280 -17.68 -11.84 5.53
C ALA A 280 -17.54 -12.62 4.23
N GLN A 281 -16.88 -13.79 4.19
CA GLN A 281 -16.87 -14.61 2.97
C GLN A 281 -18.29 -15.03 2.55
N ALA A 282 -19.17 -15.34 3.50
CA ALA A 282 -20.58 -15.71 3.27
C ALA A 282 -21.54 -14.52 3.05
N LEU A 283 -21.09 -13.28 3.30
CA LEU A 283 -21.94 -12.09 3.11
C LEU A 283 -22.25 -11.84 1.61
N PRO A 284 -23.47 -11.37 1.30
CA PRO A 284 -23.79 -10.87 -0.03
C PRO A 284 -22.88 -9.71 -0.44
N PRO A 285 -22.60 -9.53 -1.75
CA PRO A 285 -21.72 -8.46 -2.25
C PRO A 285 -22.09 -7.05 -1.77
N SER A 286 -23.38 -6.75 -1.66
CA SER A 286 -23.87 -5.45 -1.16
C SER A 286 -23.54 -5.21 0.31
N ALA A 287 -23.57 -6.25 1.15
CA ALA A 287 -23.19 -6.16 2.56
C ALA A 287 -21.68 -5.99 2.72
N LYS A 288 -20.88 -6.68 1.91
CA LYS A 288 -19.42 -6.48 1.86
C LYS A 288 -19.04 -5.04 1.51
N LEU A 289 -19.70 -4.47 0.49
CA LEU A 289 -19.45 -3.09 0.06
C LEU A 289 -19.82 -2.06 1.14
N VAL A 290 -21.00 -2.21 1.77
CA VAL A 290 -21.42 -1.32 2.87
C VAL A 290 -20.46 -1.42 4.06
N LEU A 291 -20.04 -2.63 4.43
CA LEU A 291 -19.06 -2.85 5.49
C LEU A 291 -17.73 -2.15 5.17
N LYS A 292 -17.27 -2.26 3.92
CA LYS A 292 -16.03 -1.64 3.47
C LYS A 292 -16.11 -0.11 3.52
N VAL A 293 -17.23 0.48 3.11
CA VAL A 293 -17.45 1.94 3.23
C VAL A 293 -17.43 2.39 4.70
N LEU A 294 -18.06 1.63 5.61
CA LEU A 294 -18.01 1.92 7.05
C LEU A 294 -16.63 1.68 7.70
N GLU A 295 -15.72 0.91 7.09
CA GLU A 295 -14.33 0.82 7.56
C GLU A 295 -13.56 2.12 7.34
N TYR A 296 -13.86 2.86 6.27
CA TYR A 296 -13.19 4.12 5.95
C TYR A 296 -13.77 5.33 6.68
N HIS A 297 -14.99 5.22 7.22
CA HIS A 297 -15.71 6.33 7.84
C HIS A 297 -16.14 5.96 9.26
N ASP A 298 -15.76 6.76 10.26
CA ASP A 298 -16.04 6.48 11.68
C ASP A 298 -17.55 6.29 11.97
N HIS A 299 -18.40 7.15 11.42
CA HIS A 299 -19.86 7.09 11.56
C HIS A 299 -20.52 7.62 10.28
N MET A 300 -21.58 6.96 9.81
CA MET A 300 -22.34 7.42 8.65
C MET A 300 -23.84 7.26 8.85
N THR A 301 -24.63 8.18 8.31
CA THR A 301 -26.07 8.04 8.17
C THR A 301 -26.41 7.08 7.04
N GLN A 302 -27.62 6.52 7.06
CA GLN A 302 -28.10 5.69 5.95
C GLN A 302 -28.05 6.41 4.60
N LYS A 303 -28.28 7.73 4.58
CA LYS A 303 -28.26 8.53 3.35
C LYS A 303 -26.84 8.62 2.78
N GLU A 304 -25.85 8.90 3.62
CA GLU A 304 -24.44 8.96 3.20
C GLU A 304 -23.94 7.59 2.75
N ILE A 305 -24.35 6.50 3.40
CA ILE A 305 -24.01 5.13 2.97
C ILE A 305 -24.57 4.84 1.57
N ILE A 306 -25.81 5.24 1.29
CA ILE A 306 -26.41 5.10 -0.05
C ILE A 306 -25.63 5.91 -1.08
N GLU A 307 -25.23 7.13 -0.72
CA GLU A 307 -24.50 8.05 -1.59
C GLU A 307 -23.09 7.57 -1.89
N GLU A 308 -22.36 7.05 -0.91
CA GLU A 308 -20.98 6.55 -1.07
C GLU A 308 -20.96 5.20 -1.79
N THR A 309 -21.85 4.27 -1.41
CA THR A 309 -21.87 2.93 -2.03
C THR A 309 -22.48 2.91 -3.43
N LYS A 310 -23.20 3.97 -3.82
CA LYS A 310 -24.03 4.06 -5.04
C LYS A 310 -25.06 2.93 -5.17
N LEU A 311 -25.39 2.23 -4.08
CA LEU A 311 -26.38 1.16 -4.06
C LEU A 311 -27.81 1.74 -4.04
N PRO A 312 -28.80 1.03 -4.62
CA PRO A 312 -30.20 1.42 -4.45
C PRO A 312 -30.60 1.49 -2.97
N PRO A 313 -31.47 2.44 -2.55
CA PRO A 313 -31.83 2.63 -1.15
C PRO A 313 -32.38 1.40 -0.43
N ARG A 314 -33.06 0.51 -1.15
CA ARG A 314 -33.55 -0.77 -0.60
C ARG A 314 -32.41 -1.76 -0.37
N THR A 315 -31.45 -1.83 -1.28
CA THR A 315 -30.27 -2.70 -1.20
C THR A 315 -29.34 -2.29 -0.06
N ALA A 316 -29.09 -0.98 0.11
CA ALA A 316 -28.29 -0.47 1.22
C ALA A 316 -28.95 -0.75 2.59
N ARG A 317 -30.27 -0.60 2.70
CA ARG A 317 -31.03 -0.96 3.92
C ARG A 317 -30.96 -2.45 4.23
N HIS A 318 -31.12 -3.30 3.22
CA HIS A 318 -31.03 -4.74 3.39
C HIS A 318 -29.62 -5.16 3.81
N ALA A 319 -28.59 -4.61 3.18
CA ALA A 319 -27.19 -4.81 3.57
C ALA A 319 -26.93 -4.40 5.02
N LEU A 320 -27.38 -3.22 5.45
CA LEU A 320 -27.26 -2.78 6.85
C LEU A 320 -27.99 -3.71 7.82
N SER A 321 -29.18 -4.21 7.47
CA SER A 321 -29.92 -5.16 8.29
C SER A 321 -29.12 -6.45 8.52
N ILE A 322 -28.48 -6.98 7.48
CA ILE A 322 -27.61 -8.16 7.56
C ILE A 322 -26.40 -7.87 8.44
N LEU A 323 -25.72 -6.74 8.23
CA LEU A 323 -24.53 -6.39 8.99
C LEU A 323 -24.83 -6.17 10.49
N ILE A 324 -26.01 -5.67 10.82
CA ILE A 324 -26.47 -5.51 12.21
C ILE A 324 -26.81 -6.87 12.83
N SER A 325 -27.50 -7.76 12.10
CA SER A 325 -27.83 -9.11 12.62
C SER A 325 -26.59 -9.96 12.85
N GLU A 326 -25.56 -9.78 12.03
CA GLU A 326 -24.25 -10.43 12.18
C GLU A 326 -23.36 -9.74 13.23
N GLY A 327 -23.82 -8.66 13.87
CA GLY A 327 -23.08 -7.95 14.92
C GLY A 327 -21.85 -7.18 14.42
N LEU A 328 -21.77 -6.90 13.11
CA LEU A 328 -20.64 -6.24 12.44
C LEU A 328 -20.78 -4.71 12.47
N VAL A 329 -22.02 -4.21 12.48
CA VAL A 329 -22.37 -2.79 12.48
C VAL A 329 -23.29 -2.48 13.65
N THR A 330 -23.03 -1.40 14.37
CA THR A 330 -23.90 -0.88 15.43
C THR A 330 -24.69 0.32 14.92
N LYS A 331 -25.95 0.40 15.35
CA LYS A 331 -26.86 1.50 15.05
C LYS A 331 -26.99 2.40 16.30
N HIS A 332 -26.62 3.65 16.17
CA HIS A 332 -26.72 4.67 17.20
C HIS A 332 -27.72 5.77 16.80
N LEU A 333 -28.34 6.40 17.80
CA LEU A 333 -29.14 7.62 17.57
C LEU A 333 -28.19 8.79 17.32
N SER A 334 -28.48 9.60 16.29
CA SER A 334 -27.73 10.83 16.06
C SER A 334 -28.09 11.87 17.13
N LEU A 335 -27.08 12.37 17.84
CA LEU A 335 -27.24 13.46 18.81
C LEU A 335 -27.58 14.81 18.15
N ARG A 336 -27.31 14.95 16.83
CA ARG A 336 -27.59 16.16 16.05
C ARG A 336 -29.00 16.19 15.45
N ASP A 337 -29.59 15.02 15.18
CA ASP A 337 -30.98 14.87 14.69
C ASP A 337 -31.52 13.50 15.14
N SER A 338 -32.38 13.49 16.15
CA SER A 338 -32.92 12.28 16.76
C SER A 338 -33.77 11.41 15.81
N ARG A 339 -34.15 11.94 14.64
CA ARG A 339 -34.86 11.19 13.60
C ARG A 339 -33.91 10.38 12.70
N GLN A 340 -32.60 10.59 12.82
CA GLN A 340 -31.60 9.92 12.01
C GLN A 340 -30.80 8.92 12.85
N SER A 341 -30.43 7.81 12.20
CA SER A 341 -29.56 6.80 12.80
C SER A 341 -28.19 6.87 12.16
N LEU A 342 -27.16 6.83 13.00
CA LEU A 342 -25.76 6.69 12.61
C LEU A 342 -25.38 5.21 12.71
N PHE A 343 -24.63 4.75 11.73
CA PHE A 343 -24.08 3.41 11.66
C PHE A 343 -22.58 3.51 11.75
N SER A 344 -21.98 2.65 12.56
CA SER A 344 -20.54 2.53 12.72
C SER A 344 -20.16 1.07 12.91
N LEU A 345 -18.88 0.75 12.73
CA LEU A 345 -18.38 -0.58 13.04
C LEU A 345 -18.51 -0.84 14.55
N ALA A 346 -18.89 -2.07 14.90
CA ALA A 346 -19.06 -2.49 16.29
C ALA A 346 -17.73 -2.52 17.07
N ARG A 347 -17.30 -1.36 17.61
CA ARG A 347 -16.16 -1.24 18.54
C ARG A 347 -16.54 -1.86 19.89
N GLY A 348 -15.68 -2.73 20.43
CA GLY A 348 -15.93 -3.34 21.74
C GLY A 348 -15.74 -2.33 22.86
N ASP A 349 -16.70 -2.25 23.78
CA ASP A 349 -16.63 -1.46 25.01
C ASP A 349 -15.33 -1.73 25.80
N SER A 350 -14.52 -0.70 25.98
CA SER A 350 -13.65 -0.55 27.14
C SER A 350 -14.48 0.12 28.25
N GLY A 351 -15.17 -0.68 29.07
CA GLY A 351 -16.01 -0.16 30.15
C GLY A 351 -15.20 0.51 31.27
N LYS A 352 -15.56 1.75 31.62
CA LYS A 352 -16.01 2.17 32.96
C LYS A 352 -16.25 3.68 32.95
N GLY A 353 -17.52 4.07 33.14
CA GLY A 353 -17.88 5.42 33.50
C GLY A 353 -17.20 5.78 34.82
N SER A 354 -16.38 6.84 34.79
CA SER A 354 -16.10 7.65 35.96
C SER A 354 -17.36 8.43 36.31
N GLY A 355 -18.27 7.76 37.03
CA GLY A 355 -19.32 8.43 37.79
C GLY A 355 -18.66 9.16 38.95
N VAL A 356 -18.43 10.46 38.78
CA VAL A 356 -18.22 11.38 39.90
C VAL A 356 -19.60 11.64 40.49
N GLY A 357 -19.90 10.96 41.59
CA GLY A 357 -20.97 11.31 42.51
C GLY A 357 -20.37 11.85 43.81
N GLU A 358 -21.09 12.80 44.42
CA GLU A 358 -20.92 13.38 45.76
C GLU A 358 -19.77 14.42 45.85
N LYS A 359 -20.00 15.70 46.16
CA LYS A 359 -21.06 16.44 46.87
C LYS A 359 -21.22 17.84 46.29
#